data_AF-A0A838UJU0-F1
#
_entry.id   AF-A0A838UJU0-F1
#
_cell.length_a   1.000
_cell.length_b   1.000
_cell.length_c   1.000
_cell.angle_alpha   90.00
_cell.angle_beta   90.00
_cell.angle_gamma   90.00
#
_symmetry.space_group_name_H-M   'P 1'
#
loop_
_entity.id
_entity.type
_entity.pdbx_description
1 polymer ?
#
loop_
_entity_poly.entity_id
_entity_poly.type
_entity_poly.pdbx_seq_one_letter_code
_entity_poly.pdbx_strand_id
1 'polypeptide(L)'
;MAKAVKRKLKVFQAQFGFHDSVVAAPSQAAALRAWGTHQNLFADGQARIANDAKAVAAARAHPETPLRRAVGSSDAFALEP
;
A
#
# COMPACT_ATOMS: atom_id res chain seq x y z
N MET A 1 -19.34 -8.88 -0.83
CA MET A 1 -18.44 -9.44 -1.85
C MET A 1 -18.15 -8.33 -2.87
N ALA A 2 -17.07 -7.56 -2.69
CA ALA A 2 -16.77 -6.46 -3.60
C ALA A 2 -16.12 -7.02 -4.89
N LYS A 3 -16.87 -6.94 -5.98
CA LYS A 3 -16.47 -7.37 -7.32
C LYS A 3 -15.37 -6.42 -7.82
N ALA A 4 -14.12 -6.87 -7.85
CA ALA A 4 -13.00 -6.08 -8.36
C ALA A 4 -13.15 -5.87 -9.88
N VAL A 5 -13.78 -4.75 -10.26
CA VAL A 5 -13.74 -4.22 -11.62
C VAL A 5 -12.27 -4.04 -12.00
N LYS A 6 -11.92 -4.50 -13.20
CA LYS A 6 -10.62 -4.42 -13.91
C LYS A 6 -10.12 -2.98 -14.07
N ARG A 7 -9.92 -2.26 -12.95
CA ARG A 7 -9.28 -0.96 -12.86
C ARG A 7 -7.80 -1.24 -12.64
N LYS A 8 -6.92 -0.53 -13.36
CA LYS A 8 -5.46 -0.63 -13.17
C LYS A 8 -5.15 -0.52 -11.67
N LEU A 9 -4.73 -1.63 -11.08
CA LEU A 9 -4.29 -1.67 -9.69
C LEU A 9 -3.07 -0.75 -9.60
N LYS A 10 -3.22 0.34 -8.86
CA LYS A 10 -2.13 1.22 -8.52
C LYS A 10 -1.59 0.78 -7.18
N VAL A 11 -0.29 0.92 -7.02
CA VAL A 11 0.36 0.56 -5.78
C VAL A 11 0.62 1.84 -5.01
N PHE A 12 0.11 1.88 -3.79
CA PHE A 12 0.21 3.02 -2.91
C PHE A 12 1.11 2.63 -1.75
N GLN A 13 2.08 3.46 -1.44
CA GLN A 13 2.86 3.35 -0.22
C GLN A 13 2.43 4.42 0.78
N ALA A 14 2.45 4.08 2.06
CA ALA A 14 2.26 5.01 3.17
C ALA A 14 3.33 4.80 4.22
N GLN A 15 3.95 5.87 4.66
CA GLN A 15 4.90 5.86 5.75
C GLN A 15 4.16 6.04 7.07
N PHE A 16 4.25 5.03 7.93
CA PHE A 16 3.75 5.04 9.30
C PHE A 16 4.95 5.16 10.25
N GLY A 17 5.36 6.40 10.55
CA GLY A 17 6.51 6.67 11.41
C GLY A 17 7.80 6.04 10.88
N PHE A 18 8.14 4.86 11.41
CA PHE A 18 9.37 4.10 11.13
C PHE A 18 9.21 2.99 10.08
N HIS A 19 7.99 2.77 9.56
CA HIS A 19 7.71 1.69 8.62
C HIS A 19 7.02 2.24 7.38
N ASP A 20 7.41 1.77 6.20
CA ASP A 20 6.63 1.93 4.98
C ASP A 20 5.64 0.78 4.86
N SER A 21 4.38 1.10 4.64
CA SER A 21 3.36 0.15 4.18
C SER A 21 3.12 0.32 2.70
N VAL A 22 2.80 -0.77 1.99
CA VAL A 22 2.40 -0.74 0.60
C VAL A 22 1.14 -1.56 0.40
N VAL A 23 0.24 -1.09 -0.46
CA VAL A 23 -0.99 -1.81 -0.82
C VAL A 23 -1.30 -1.60 -2.28
N ALA A 24 -1.70 -2.68 -2.98
CA ALA A 24 -2.22 -2.58 -4.32
C ALA A 24 -3.73 -2.36 -4.24
N ALA A 25 -4.20 -1.20 -4.69
CA ALA A 25 -5.59 -0.83 -4.66
C ALA A 25 -6.03 -0.16 -5.97
N PRO A 26 -7.32 -0.19 -6.31
CA PRO A 26 -7.83 0.51 -7.49
C PRO A 26 -7.90 2.04 -7.30
N SER A 27 -7.86 2.54 -6.06
CA SER A 27 -7.93 3.97 -5.72
C SER A 27 -7.27 4.27 -4.37
N GLN A 28 -6.94 5.55 -4.13
CA GLN A 28 -6.42 6.02 -2.82
C GLN A 28 -7.38 5.69 -1.67
N ALA A 29 -8.68 5.90 -1.87
CA ALA A 29 -9.69 5.56 -0.86
C ALA A 29 -9.73 4.06 -0.53
N ALA A 30 -9.57 3.19 -1.53
CA ALA A 30 -9.48 1.75 -1.31
C ALA A 30 -8.18 1.37 -0.56
N ALA A 31 -7.07 2.06 -0.84
CA ALA A 31 -5.83 1.88 -0.09
C ALA A 31 -6.00 2.26 1.40
N LEU A 32 -6.63 3.41 1.69
CA LEU A 32 -6.93 3.83 3.06
C LEU A 32 -7.81 2.81 3.80
N ARG A 33 -8.84 2.28 3.12
CA ARG A 33 -9.70 1.22 3.65
C ARG A 33 -8.93 -0.06 3.95
N ALA A 34 -8.01 -0.46 3.06
CA ALA A 34 -7.16 -1.63 3.27
C ALA A 34 -6.17 -1.44 4.42
N TRP A 35 -5.62 -0.23 4.61
CA TRP A 35 -4.82 0.11 5.78
C TRP A 35 -5.66 0.26 7.07
N GLY A 36 -7.00 0.29 6.98
CA GLY A 36 -7.88 0.49 8.13
C GLY A 36 -7.81 1.89 8.73
N THR A 37 -7.25 2.87 8.01
CA THR A 37 -7.13 4.25 8.47
C THR A 37 -8.31 5.10 8.00
N HIS A 38 -8.91 5.85 8.93
CA HIS A 38 -9.84 6.94 8.60
C HIS A 38 -9.11 8.26 8.30
N GLN A 39 -7.83 8.38 8.65
CA GLN A 39 -7.03 9.54 8.34
C GLN A 39 -6.56 9.48 6.89
N ASN A 40 -6.64 10.63 6.22
CA ASN A 40 -6.26 10.74 4.82
C ASN A 40 -4.74 10.96 4.70
N LEU A 41 -3.98 9.87 4.80
CA LEU A 41 -2.51 9.89 4.78
C LEU A 41 -1.92 10.55 3.52
N PHE A 42 -2.67 10.57 2.42
CA PHE A 42 -2.27 11.26 1.18
C PHE A 42 -2.26 12.78 1.34
N ALA A 43 -3.16 13.33 2.16
CA ALA A 43 -3.23 14.76 2.43
C ALA A 43 -2.13 15.22 3.38
N ASP A 44 -1.72 14.35 4.31
CA ASP A 44 -0.62 14.61 5.26
C ASP A 44 0.77 14.48 4.61
N GLY A 45 0.84 13.99 3.36
CA GLY A 45 2.10 13.68 2.68
C GLY A 45 2.77 12.38 3.16
N GLN A 46 2.13 11.65 4.09
CA GLN A 46 2.59 10.35 4.55
C GLN A 46 2.35 9.23 3.53
N ALA A 47 1.36 9.37 2.63
CA ALA A 47 1.09 8.40 1.57
C ALA A 47 1.36 8.95 0.17
N ARG A 48 2.00 8.11 -0.67
CA ARG A 48 2.33 8.42 -2.06
C ARG A 48 2.12 7.20 -2.96
N ILE A 49 2.09 7.42 -4.27
CA ILE A 49 2.04 6.32 -5.24
C ILE A 49 3.43 5.68 -5.29
N ALA A 50 3.50 4.36 -5.07
CA ALA A 50 4.72 3.59 -5.22
C ALA A 50 4.90 3.23 -6.70
N ASN A 51 5.98 3.71 -7.28
CA ASN A 51 6.36 3.41 -8.67
C ASN A 51 7.43 2.31 -8.73
N ASP A 52 7.88 1.82 -7.58
CA ASP A 52 8.95 0.84 -7.46
C ASP A 52 8.46 -0.54 -7.92
N ALA A 53 9.18 -1.15 -8.86
CA ALA A 53 8.78 -2.42 -9.46
C ALA A 53 8.71 -3.57 -8.43
N LYS A 54 9.56 -3.57 -7.39
CA LYS A 54 9.52 -4.60 -6.34
C LYS A 54 8.31 -4.41 -5.45
N ALA A 55 8.03 -3.17 -5.04
CA ALA A 55 6.82 -2.83 -4.29
C ALA A 55 5.56 -3.20 -5.08
N VAL A 56 5.57 -2.94 -6.40
CA VAL A 56 4.47 -3.26 -7.30
C VAL A 56 4.26 -4.77 -7.44
N ALA A 57 5.34 -5.54 -7.60
CA ALA A 57 5.26 -7.00 -7.69
C ALA A 57 4.73 -7.61 -6.39
N ALA A 58 5.25 -7.20 -5.23
CA ALA A 58 4.83 -7.69 -3.92
C ALA A 58 3.36 -7.35 -3.64
N ALA A 59 2.97 -6.09 -3.86
CA ALA A 59 1.59 -5.65 -3.66
C ALA A 59 0.62 -6.28 -4.68
N ARG A 60 1.05 -6.57 -5.91
CA ARG A 60 0.24 -7.32 -6.89
C ARG A 60 0.05 -8.78 -6.50
N ALA A 61 1.01 -9.39 -5.80
CA ALA A 61 0.85 -10.74 -5.27
C ALA A 61 -0.23 -10.80 -4.18
N HIS A 62 -0.37 -9.72 -3.40
CA HIS A 62 -1.37 -9.59 -2.34
C HIS A 62 -2.23 -8.33 -2.53
N PRO A 63 -3.18 -8.36 -3.50
CA PRO A 63 -4.07 -7.22 -3.74
C PRO A 63 -4.88 -6.91 -2.48
N GLU A 64 -5.14 -5.62 -2.24
CA GLU A 64 -5.92 -5.12 -1.10
C GLU A 64 -5.35 -5.47 0.28
N THR A 65 -4.16 -6.07 0.34
CA THR A 65 -3.49 -6.42 1.59
C THR A 65 -2.35 -5.45 1.85
N PRO A 66 -2.36 -4.75 3.00
CA PRO A 66 -1.27 -3.86 3.35
C PRO A 66 -0.04 -4.67 3.79
N LEU A 67 1.03 -4.60 3.01
CA LEU A 67 2.32 -5.17 3.37
C LEU A 67 3.16 -4.09 4.05
N ARG A 68 3.96 -4.44 5.07
CA ARG A 68 4.83 -3.52 5.81
C ARG A 68 6.30 -3.83 5.62
N ARG A 69 7.15 -2.80 5.70
CA ARG A 69 8.61 -2.90 5.74
C ARG A 69 9.18 -1.82 6.67
N ALA A 70 10.35 -2.09 7.26
CA ALA A 70 11.12 -1.04 7.92
C ALA A 70 11.64 -0.02 6.89
N VAL A 71 11.59 1.27 7.25
CA VAL A 71 12.24 2.34 6.49
C VAL A 71 13.74 2.06 6.42
N GLY A 72 14.32 2.13 5.22
CA GLY A 72 15.76 1.91 4.99
C GLY A 72 16.18 0.45 4.74
N SER A 73 15.34 -0.53 5.04
CA SER A 73 15.62 -1.93 4.70
C SER A 73 15.30 -2.23 3.24
N SER A 74 16.15 -2.99 2.56
CA SER A 74 15.87 -3.56 1.22
C SER A 74 15.04 -4.85 1.30
N ASP A 75 14.50 -5.14 2.48
CA ASP A 75 13.75 -6.33 2.78
C ASP A 75 12.42 -6.38 2.02
N ALA A 76 11.90 -7.59 1.84
CA ALA A 76 10.62 -7.77 1.17
C ALA A 76 9.51 -7.16 2.03
N PHE A 77 8.52 -6.53 1.40
CA PHE A 77 7.33 -6.10 2.13
C PHE A 77 6.61 -7.35 2.64
N ALA A 78 6.50 -7.50 3.97
CA ALA A 78 5.93 -8.67 4.63
C ALA A 78 4.53 -8.37 5.19
N LEU A 79 3.70 -9.40 5.28
CA LEU A 79 2.28 -9.32 5.67
C LEU A 79 2.09 -9.13 7.19
N GLU A 80 3.15 -9.34 7.99
CA GLU A 80 3.14 -9.23 9.46
C GLU A 80 4.41 -8.52 9.99
N PRO A 81 4.31 -7.84 11.16
CA PRO A 81 5.39 -7.09 11.79
C PRO A 81 6.55 -7.95 12.31
#